data_AF-A0A9X6B908-F1
#
_entry.id   AF-A0A9X6B908-F1
#
_cell.length_a   1.000
_cell.length_b   1.000
_cell.length_c   1.000
_cell.angle_alpha   90.00
_cell.angle_beta   90.00
_cell.angle_gamma   90.00
#
_symmetry.space_group_name_H-M   'P 1'
#
loop_
_entity.id
_entity.type
_entity.pdbx_description
1 polymer ?
#
loop_
_entity_poly.entity_id
_entity_poly.type
_entity_poly.pdbx_seq_one_letter_code
_entity_poly.pdbx_strand_id
1 'polypeptide(L)'
;MRKYSYQALLWELQHVEHELKKIKKECNQTPSKRLVKKQNGLDRRYSMLYEQGNAGNFRHVVGSLYTERGLSMKEFANTMEVSESEIHNLIRKGMVTEKLLDTICTYFQIQKTPLWMRYIQ
;
A
#
# COMPACT_ATOMS: atom_id res chain seq x y z
N MET A 1 10.46 -1.74 18.87
CA MET A 1 10.27 -1.34 17.46
C MET A 1 9.70 0.08 17.46
N ARG A 2 10.35 1.03 16.77
CA ARG A 2 9.81 2.41 16.66
C ARG A 2 8.40 2.31 16.06
N LYS A 3 7.40 2.91 16.70
CA LYS A 3 6.01 3.00 16.20
C LYS A 3 6.02 3.89 14.95
N TYR A 4 6.34 3.33 13.79
CA TYR A 4 6.07 4.01 12.53
C TYR A 4 4.56 4.00 12.31
N SER A 5 4.03 5.11 11.80
CA SER A 5 2.65 5.15 11.34
C SER A 5 2.47 4.14 10.20
N TYR A 6 1.26 3.59 10.07
CA TYR A 6 0.90 2.68 9.01
C TYR A 6 1.10 3.32 7.63
N GLN A 7 0.80 4.62 7.48
CA GLN A 7 1.13 5.35 6.25
C GLN A 7 2.64 5.39 5.97
N ALA A 8 3.49 5.58 6.99
CA ALA A 8 4.94 5.56 6.83
C ALA A 8 5.46 4.16 6.45
N LEU A 9 4.85 3.09 6.99
CA LEU A 9 5.16 1.72 6.59
C LEU A 9 4.88 1.50 5.10
N LEU A 10 3.73 1.98 4.60
CA LEU A 10 3.39 1.85 3.18
C LEU A 10 4.34 2.65 2.28
N TRP A 11 4.74 3.86 2.69
CA TRP A 11 5.75 4.63 1.98
C TRP A 11 7.10 3.92 1.93
N GLU A 12 7.54 3.34 3.04
CA GLU A 12 8.77 2.56 3.07
C GLU A 12 8.68 1.34 2.14
N LEU A 13 7.56 0.63 2.16
CA LEU A 13 7.31 -0.50 1.26
C LEU A 13 7.40 -0.08 -0.22
N GLN A 14 6.75 1.02 -0.59
CA GLN A 14 6.77 1.54 -1.96
C GLN A 14 8.17 2.00 -2.39
N HIS A 15 8.91 2.62 -1.47
CA HIS A 15 10.30 2.99 -1.71
C HIS A 15 11.19 1.76 -1.94
N VAL A 16 11.09 0.74 -1.09
CA VAL A 16 11.84 -0.52 -1.23
C VAL A 16 11.48 -1.23 -2.54
N GLU A 17 10.20 -1.26 -2.93
CA GLU A 17 9.75 -1.84 -4.20
C GLU A 17 10.39 -1.14 -5.41
N HIS A 18 10.45 0.19 -5.39
CA HIS A 18 11.07 0.98 -6.44
C HIS A 18 12.58 0.72 -6.54
N GLU A 19 13.28 0.67 -5.42
CA GLU A 19 14.72 0.36 -5.39
C GLU A 19 15.00 -1.09 -5.83
N LEU A 20 14.11 -2.04 -5.51
CA LEU A 20 14.18 -3.41 -6.03
C LEU A 20 14.07 -3.46 -7.54
N LYS A 21 13.12 -2.70 -8.14
CA LYS A 21 12.96 -2.62 -9.60
C LYS A 21 14.24 -2.11 -10.28
N LYS A 22 14.87 -1.07 -9.72
CA LYS A 22 16.14 -0.54 -10.22
C LYS A 22 17.26 -1.58 -10.15
N ILE A 23 17.46 -2.21 -9.00
CA ILE A 23 18.54 -3.19 -8.82
C ILE A 23 18.32 -4.43 -9.69
N LYS A 24 17.09 -4.90 -9.85
CA LYS A 24 16.78 -6.02 -10.76
C LYS A 24 17.19 -5.68 -12.19
N LYS A 25 16.92 -4.45 -12.66
CA LYS A 25 17.36 -3.96 -13.96
C LYS A 25 18.89 -3.93 -14.07
N GLU A 26 19.58 -3.40 -13.07
CA GLU A 26 21.06 -3.37 -13.03
C GLU A 26 21.67 -4.78 -13.02
N CYS A 27 21.13 -5.71 -12.21
CA CYS A 27 21.60 -7.09 -12.15
C CYS A 27 21.45 -7.82 -13.49
N ASN A 28 20.36 -7.56 -14.21
CA ASN A 28 20.12 -8.14 -15.54
C ASN A 28 21.11 -7.62 -16.59
N GLN A 29 21.59 -6.38 -16.45
CA GLN A 29 22.54 -5.77 -17.38
C GLN A 29 23.99 -6.15 -17.05
N THR A 30 24.37 -6.12 -15.78
CA THR A 30 25.74 -6.38 -15.34
C THR A 30 25.75 -7.02 -13.95
N PRO A 31 25.60 -8.35 -13.86
CA PRO A 31 25.50 -9.03 -12.58
C PRO A 31 26.81 -8.93 -11.79
N SER A 32 26.70 -8.65 -10.49
CA SER A 32 27.84 -8.72 -9.57
C SER A 32 27.41 -9.27 -8.21
N LYS A 33 28.34 -9.92 -7.49
CA LYS A 33 28.07 -10.45 -6.14
C LYS A 33 27.53 -9.38 -5.18
N ARG A 34 28.00 -8.13 -5.32
CA ARG A 34 27.54 -6.99 -4.53
C ARG A 34 26.08 -6.65 -4.84
N LEU A 35 25.70 -6.59 -6.11
CA LEU A 35 24.32 -6.29 -6.52
C LEU A 35 23.35 -7.39 -6.10
N VAL A 36 23.72 -8.66 -6.26
CA VAL A 36 22.90 -9.80 -5.79
C VAL A 36 22.68 -9.75 -4.27
N LYS A 37 23.74 -9.45 -3.49
CA LYS A 37 23.61 -9.29 -2.03
C LYS A 37 22.68 -8.13 -1.68
N LYS A 38 22.76 -7.00 -2.39
CA LYS A 38 21.89 -5.84 -2.18
C LYS A 38 20.43 -6.16 -2.54
N GLN A 39 20.20 -6.86 -3.65
CA GLN A 39 18.87 -7.32 -4.06
C GLN A 39 18.24 -8.22 -3.00
N ASN A 40 18.94 -9.27 -2.55
CA ASN A 40 18.45 -10.19 -1.53
C ASN A 40 18.11 -9.48 -0.21
N GLY A 41 18.91 -8.48 0.18
CA GLY A 41 18.64 -7.66 1.36
C GLY A 41 17.35 -6.84 1.22
N LEU A 42 17.12 -6.25 0.05
CA LEU A 42 15.90 -5.51 -0.22
C LEU A 42 14.67 -6.41 -0.37
N ASP A 43 14.80 -7.59 -1.00
CA ASP A 43 13.69 -8.56 -1.12
C ASP A 43 13.23 -9.01 0.28
N ARG A 44 14.17 -9.29 1.20
CA ARG A 44 13.85 -9.61 2.60
C ARG A 44 13.13 -8.46 3.31
N ARG A 45 13.63 -7.22 3.15
CA ARG A 45 13.01 -6.03 3.76
C ARG A 45 11.60 -5.80 3.20
N TYR A 46 11.42 -5.98 1.89
CA TYR A 46 10.12 -5.90 1.24
C TYR A 46 9.14 -6.93 1.81
N SER A 47 9.52 -8.21 1.88
CA SER A 47 8.67 -9.26 2.44
C SER A 47 8.25 -8.96 3.88
N MET A 48 9.21 -8.55 4.72
CA MET A 48 8.92 -8.18 6.12
C MET A 48 7.93 -7.03 6.22
N LEU A 49 8.12 -5.94 5.46
CA LEU A 49 7.21 -4.79 5.45
C LEU A 49 5.84 -5.17 4.90
N TYR A 50 5.80 -5.97 3.84
CA TYR A 50 4.58 -6.42 3.18
C TYR A 50 3.72 -7.27 4.12
N GLU A 51 4.33 -8.21 4.84
CA GLU A 51 3.67 -9.06 5.83
C GLU A 51 3.23 -8.26 7.05
N GLN A 52 4.13 -7.42 7.60
CA GLN A 52 3.83 -6.58 8.76
C GLN A 52 2.65 -5.64 8.49
N GLY A 53 2.59 -5.05 7.29
CA GLY A 53 1.53 -4.14 6.89
C GLY A 53 0.32 -4.82 6.27
N ASN A 54 0.34 -6.12 6.01
CA ASN A 54 -0.70 -6.81 5.22
C ASN A 54 -1.06 -6.03 3.94
N ALA A 55 -0.04 -5.52 3.24
CA ALA A 55 -0.19 -4.48 2.24
C ALA A 55 -0.94 -4.93 0.98
N GLY A 56 -1.06 -6.24 0.75
CA GLY A 56 -1.87 -6.80 -0.34
C GLY A 56 -3.38 -6.74 -0.09
N ASN A 57 -3.82 -6.63 1.15
CA ASN A 57 -5.24 -6.61 1.51
C ASN A 57 -5.75 -5.16 1.55
N PHE A 58 -6.37 -4.72 0.46
CA PHE A 58 -6.85 -3.34 0.35
C PHE A 58 -7.86 -2.94 1.44
N ARG A 59 -8.68 -3.89 1.90
CA ARG A 59 -9.64 -3.67 3.00
C ARG A 59 -8.92 -3.31 4.30
N HIS A 60 -7.85 -4.05 4.61
CA HIS A 60 -7.00 -3.78 5.76
C HIS A 60 -6.29 -2.45 5.62
N VAL A 61 -5.71 -2.17 4.44
CA VAL A 61 -5.00 -0.93 4.15
C VAL A 61 -5.87 0.29 4.42
N VAL A 62 -7.06 0.36 3.85
CA VAL A 62 -7.93 1.53 4.03
C VAL A 62 -8.41 1.62 5.48
N GLY A 63 -8.79 0.50 6.10
CA GLY A 63 -9.19 0.45 7.50
C GLY A 63 -8.14 1.02 8.44
N SER A 64 -6.88 0.57 8.29
CA SER A 64 -5.76 1.02 9.10
C SER A 64 -5.45 2.51 8.88
N LEU A 65 -5.51 2.99 7.64
CA LEU A 65 -5.17 4.38 7.29
C LEU A 65 -6.13 5.42 7.88
N TYR A 66 -7.45 5.24 7.74
CA TYR A 66 -8.38 6.24 8.29
C TYR A 66 -8.47 6.14 9.83
N THR A 67 -8.32 4.93 10.38
CA THR A 67 -8.31 4.71 11.84
C THR A 67 -7.08 5.36 12.48
N GLU A 68 -5.91 5.28 11.82
CA GLU A 68 -4.69 5.98 12.26
C GLU A 68 -4.87 7.50 12.31
N ARG A 69 -5.69 8.07 11.41
CA ARG A 69 -6.05 9.49 11.43
C ARG A 69 -7.15 9.83 12.45
N GLY A 70 -7.63 8.87 13.22
CA GLY A 70 -8.70 9.05 14.20
C GLY A 70 -10.08 9.28 13.60
N LEU A 71 -10.27 8.95 12.32
CA LEU A 71 -11.55 9.12 11.64
C LEU A 71 -12.46 7.91 11.91
N SER A 72 -13.75 8.18 12.09
CA SER A 72 -14.79 7.17 11.94
C SER A 72 -15.03 6.85 10.46
N MET A 73 -15.72 5.73 10.17
CA MET A 73 -16.11 5.37 8.81
C MET A 73 -16.94 6.47 8.13
N LYS A 74 -17.85 7.10 8.88
CA LYS A 74 -18.70 8.19 8.40
C LYS A 74 -17.90 9.44 8.05
N GLU A 75 -16.98 9.85 8.91
CA GLU A 75 -16.10 11.00 8.64
C GLU A 75 -15.18 10.75 7.45
N PHE A 76 -14.67 9.52 7.34
CA PHE A 76 -13.86 9.14 6.19
C PHE A 76 -14.68 9.14 4.89
N ALA A 77 -15.91 8.62 4.90
CA ALA A 77 -16.81 8.66 3.74
C ALA A 77 -17.10 10.10 3.31
N ASN A 78 -17.39 10.99 4.26
CA ASN A 78 -17.58 12.42 3.99
C ASN A 78 -16.32 13.06 3.39
N THR A 79 -15.13 12.71 3.90
CA THR A 79 -13.85 13.21 3.37
C THR A 79 -13.59 12.76 1.94
N MET A 80 -14.06 11.55 1.58
CA MET A 80 -13.95 10.98 0.24
C MET A 80 -15.10 11.40 -0.69
N GLU A 81 -16.05 12.21 -0.19
CA GLU A 81 -17.27 12.63 -0.92
C GLU A 81 -18.10 11.43 -1.45
N VAL A 82 -18.18 10.36 -0.67
CA VAL A 82 -18.96 9.16 -0.98
C VAL A 82 -19.90 8.79 0.16
N SER A 83 -20.82 7.86 -0.10
CA SER A 83 -21.70 7.35 0.94
C SER A 83 -20.96 6.45 1.94
N GLU A 84 -21.43 6.42 3.19
CA GLU A 84 -20.89 5.51 4.21
C GLU A 84 -21.04 4.03 3.80
N SER A 85 -22.09 3.70 3.01
CA SER A 85 -22.30 2.35 2.50
C SER A 85 -21.26 1.91 1.47
N GLU A 86 -20.70 2.84 0.68
CA GLU A 86 -19.57 2.57 -0.23
C GLU A 86 -18.31 2.20 0.56
N ILE A 87 -17.97 2.97 1.60
CA ILE A 87 -16.84 2.64 2.48
C ILE A 87 -17.11 1.33 3.23
N HIS A 88 -18.35 1.07 3.67
CA HIS A 88 -18.70 -0.20 4.29
C HIS A 88 -18.51 -1.39 3.33
N ASN A 89 -18.97 -1.27 2.07
CA ASN A 89 -18.78 -2.30 1.04
C ASN A 89 -17.31 -2.52 0.73
N LEU A 90 -16.52 -1.45 0.64
CA LEU A 90 -15.07 -1.53 0.52
C LEU A 90 -14.48 -2.35 1.68
N ILE A 91 -14.72 -1.96 2.94
CA ILE A 91 -14.08 -2.59 4.10
C ILE A 91 -14.59 -4.01 4.36
N ARG A 92 -15.84 -4.34 4.00
CA ARG A 92 -16.43 -5.68 4.23
C ARG A 92 -16.30 -6.64 3.06
N LYS A 93 -16.44 -6.15 1.83
CA LYS A 93 -16.49 -6.98 0.62
C LYS A 93 -15.27 -6.78 -0.28
N GLY A 94 -14.49 -5.73 -0.06
CA GLY A 94 -13.40 -5.36 -0.95
C GLY A 94 -13.90 -4.79 -2.27
N MET A 95 -15.12 -4.26 -2.33
CA MET A 95 -15.63 -3.64 -3.56
C MET A 95 -15.23 -2.17 -3.58
N VAL A 96 -14.57 -1.73 -4.64
CA VAL A 96 -14.20 -0.32 -4.82
C VAL A 96 -14.41 0.09 -6.27
N THR A 97 -14.84 1.32 -6.52
CA THR A 97 -14.79 1.88 -7.87
C THR A 97 -13.38 2.38 -8.16
N GLU A 98 -12.97 2.46 -9.42
CA GLU A 98 -11.66 3.04 -9.76
C GLU A 98 -11.52 4.48 -9.24
N LYS A 99 -12.58 5.29 -9.36
CA LYS A 99 -12.61 6.67 -8.85
C LYS A 99 -12.35 6.73 -7.33
N LEU A 100 -13.00 5.86 -6.56
CA LEU A 100 -12.82 5.85 -5.10
C LEU A 100 -11.42 5.35 -4.73
N LEU A 101 -10.89 4.33 -5.41
CA LEU A 101 -9.51 3.88 -5.22
C LEU A 101 -8.51 5.02 -5.46
N ASP A 102 -8.70 5.80 -6.52
CA ASP A 102 -7.83 6.92 -6.88
C ASP A 102 -7.90 8.05 -5.86
N THR A 103 -9.12 8.34 -5.39
CA THR A 103 -9.37 9.35 -4.36
C THR A 103 -8.67 8.98 -3.06
N ILE A 104 -8.80 7.72 -2.62
CA ILE A 104 -8.13 7.19 -1.42
C ILE A 104 -6.60 7.27 -1.58
N CYS A 105 -6.06 6.81 -2.72
CA CYS A 105 -4.62 6.83 -2.97
C CYS A 105 -4.07 8.26 -2.97
N THR A 106 -4.78 9.21 -3.58
CA THR A 106 -4.42 10.62 -3.61
C THR A 106 -4.45 11.23 -2.21
N TYR A 107 -5.50 10.97 -1.43
CA TYR A 107 -5.66 11.52 -0.08
C TYR A 107 -4.60 11.04 0.92
N PHE A 108 -4.20 9.76 0.81
CA PHE A 108 -3.12 9.19 1.62
C PHE A 108 -1.74 9.31 0.97
N GLN A 109 -1.64 9.94 -0.21
CA GLN A 109 -0.38 10.09 -0.94
C GLN A 109 0.38 8.77 -1.11
N ILE A 110 -0.36 7.70 -1.45
CA ILE A 110 0.19 6.36 -1.71
C ILE A 110 -0.09 5.97 -3.15
N GLN A 111 0.76 5.14 -3.73
CA GLN A 111 0.55 4.61 -5.08
C GLN A 111 -0.43 3.44 -5.09
N LYS A 112 -1.25 3.34 -6.16
CA LYS A 112 -2.03 2.14 -6.47
C LYS A 112 -1.11 0.94 -6.68
N THR A 113 -1.55 -0.23 -6.24
CA THR A 113 -0.88 -1.50 -6.57
C THR A 113 -1.75 -2.35 -7.51
N PRO A 114 -1.14 -3.18 -8.38
CA PRO A 114 -1.91 -4.11 -9.22
C PRO A 114 -2.80 -5.05 -8.42
N LEU A 115 -2.46 -5.37 -7.18
CA LEU A 115 -3.28 -6.20 -6.29
C LEU A 115 -4.56 -5.47 -5.88
N TRP A 116 -4.47 -4.18 -5.57
CA TRP A 116 -5.64 -3.38 -5.20
C TRP A 116 -6.57 -3.15 -6.40
N MET A 117 -6.01 -3.00 -7.60
CA MET A 117 -6.81 -2.85 -8.82
C MET A 117 -7.69 -4.06 -9.13
N ARG A 118 -7.37 -5.25 -8.61
CA ARG A 118 -8.23 -6.46 -8.75
C ARG A 118 -9.54 -6.37 -7.96
N TYR A 119 -9.64 -5.43 -7.03
CA TYR A 119 -10.83 -5.17 -6.24
C TYR A 119 -11.78 -4.17 -6.91
N ILE A 120 -11.39 -3.61 -8.07
CA ILE A 120 -12.25 -2.72 -8.84
C ILE A 120 -13.44 -3.52 -9.39
N GLN A 121 -14.65 -3.03 -9.11
CA GLN A 121 -15.92 -3.55 -9.63
C GLN A 121 -16.73 -2.45 -10.32
#